data_AF-A0A369UH71-F1
#
_entry.id   AF-A0A369UH71-F1
#
_cell.length_a   1.000
_cell.length_b   1.000
_cell.length_c   1.000
_cell.angle_alpha   90.00
_cell.angle_beta   90.00
_cell.angle_gamma   90.00
#
_symmetry.space_group_name_H-M   'P 1'
#
loop_
_entity.id
_entity.type
_entity.pdbx_description
1 polymer ?
#
loop_
_entity_poly.entity_id
_entity_poly.type
_entity_poly.pdbx_seq_one_letter_code
_entity_poly.pdbx_strand_id
1 'polypeptide(L)'
;MTIHPWTKYGAGLMLAVCAGQAIAAQPSEDQVRQLMDAVGVGKMLSQMNGRMATIMQQSLPCVPGSYWQGFVDANGTQQLIGRMIPIYQRNFTAEDVDGLLKFYRSPLGQKVIAKMPETMAEGMQVGNQWGQERGKEMILQLQQKGTLGADGRCPATAAPANTQPQKPAAPAKGKR
;
A
#
# COMPACT_ATOMS: atom_id res chain seq x y z
N MET A 1 36.17 -74.19 14.94
CA MET A 1 34.89 -73.82 14.29
C MET A 1 34.79 -72.31 14.28
N THR A 2 35.22 -71.69 13.19
CA THR A 2 35.23 -70.25 12.97
C THR A 2 34.45 -70.00 11.69
N ILE A 3 33.30 -69.31 11.80
CA ILE A 3 32.38 -69.08 10.69
C ILE A 3 32.73 -67.72 10.09
N HIS A 4 33.03 -67.70 8.80
CA HIS A 4 33.48 -66.54 8.02
C HIS A 4 32.29 -65.70 7.51
N PRO A 5 32.46 -64.37 7.27
CA PRO A 5 31.39 -63.43 6.95
C PRO A 5 31.33 -63.05 5.47
N TRP A 6 30.17 -63.09 4.79
CA TRP A 6 29.98 -62.49 3.47
C TRP A 6 28.62 -61.78 3.34
N THR A 7 28.70 -60.47 3.10
CA THR A 7 27.71 -59.52 2.53
C THR A 7 26.78 -60.11 1.47
N LYS A 8 25.46 -59.78 1.51
CA LYS A 8 24.62 -59.40 0.35
C LYS A 8 23.45 -58.47 0.75
N TYR A 9 23.10 -57.62 -0.21
CA TYR A 9 22.26 -56.42 -0.19
C TYR A 9 20.73 -56.67 -0.17
N GLY A 10 19.97 -55.60 0.13
CA GLY A 10 18.56 -55.41 -0.24
C GLY A 10 17.89 -54.34 0.62
N ALA A 11 18.12 -53.04 0.41
CA ALA A 11 17.42 -52.16 -0.54
C ALA A 11 15.88 -52.24 -0.42
N GLY A 12 15.26 -51.22 0.19
CA GLY A 12 13.81 -51.09 0.36
C GLY A 12 13.35 -49.63 0.49
N LEU A 13 13.53 -48.89 -0.60
CA LEU A 13 12.78 -47.72 -1.11
C LEU A 13 12.19 -46.69 -0.11
N MET A 14 12.94 -45.60 0.13
CA MET A 14 12.40 -44.28 0.48
C MET A 14 11.76 -43.64 -0.76
N LEU A 15 10.43 -43.61 -0.85
CA LEU A 15 9.71 -42.72 -1.76
C LEU A 15 9.50 -41.37 -1.06
N ALA A 16 10.52 -40.53 -1.09
CA ALA A 16 10.35 -39.11 -0.80
C ALA A 16 9.62 -38.46 -1.98
N VAL A 17 8.32 -38.17 -1.80
CA VAL A 17 7.57 -37.31 -2.70
C VAL A 17 8.09 -35.89 -2.52
N CYS A 18 9.14 -35.54 -3.28
CA CYS A 18 9.48 -34.16 -3.54
C CYS A 18 8.44 -33.63 -4.54
N ALA A 19 7.26 -33.26 -4.06
CA ALA A 19 6.40 -32.35 -4.80
C ALA A 19 7.17 -31.04 -4.91
N GLY A 20 7.90 -30.88 -6.01
CA GLY A 20 8.53 -29.61 -6.37
C GLY A 20 7.43 -28.56 -6.37
N GLN A 21 7.47 -27.66 -5.39
CA GLN A 21 6.77 -26.40 -5.53
C GLN A 21 7.43 -25.72 -6.73
N ALA A 22 6.76 -25.75 -7.88
CA ALA A 22 7.15 -24.95 -9.02
C ALA A 22 7.18 -23.50 -8.51
N ILE A 23 8.37 -22.95 -8.32
CA ILE A 23 8.53 -21.52 -8.06
C ILE A 23 7.92 -20.83 -9.27
N ALA A 24 6.78 -20.18 -9.07
CA ALA A 24 6.12 -19.42 -10.12
C ALA A 24 7.10 -18.38 -10.68
N ALA A 25 7.11 -18.23 -12.00
CA ALA A 25 8.07 -17.35 -12.66
C ALA A 25 7.86 -15.91 -12.18
N GLN A 26 8.95 -15.18 -12.02
CA GLN A 26 8.89 -13.74 -11.75
C GLN A 26 8.50 -13.01 -13.05
N PRO A 27 7.71 -11.92 -12.98
CA PRO A 27 7.38 -11.14 -14.16
C PRO A 27 8.64 -10.52 -14.76
N SER A 28 8.71 -10.49 -16.08
CA SER A 28 9.75 -9.77 -16.80
C SER A 28 9.63 -8.25 -16.58
N GLU A 29 10.74 -7.53 -16.75
CA GLU A 29 10.75 -6.07 -16.76
C GLU A 29 9.74 -5.50 -17.76
N ASP A 30 9.68 -6.06 -18.97
CA ASP A 30 8.75 -5.62 -20.01
C ASP A 30 7.29 -5.81 -19.60
N GLN A 31 6.94 -6.93 -18.95
CA GLN A 31 5.58 -7.15 -18.45
C GLN A 31 5.20 -6.08 -17.40
N VAL A 32 6.10 -5.75 -16.48
CA VAL A 32 5.82 -4.71 -15.47
C VAL A 32 5.71 -3.34 -16.13
N ARG A 33 6.59 -3.00 -17.08
CA ARG A 33 6.52 -1.72 -17.82
C ARG A 33 5.20 -1.60 -18.59
N GLN A 34 4.78 -2.66 -19.28
CA GLN A 34 3.50 -2.69 -19.97
C GLN A 34 2.33 -2.54 -19.00
N LEU A 35 2.39 -3.14 -17.82
CA LEU A 35 1.33 -3.00 -16.82
C LEU A 35 1.23 -1.54 -16.35
N MET A 36 2.37 -0.89 -16.07
CA MET A 36 2.43 0.52 -15.67
C MET A 36 1.87 1.46 -16.73
N ASP A 37 2.14 1.16 -18.00
CA ASP A 37 1.57 1.88 -19.12
C ASP A 37 0.05 1.66 -19.22
N ALA A 38 -0.39 0.40 -19.15
CA ALA A 38 -1.80 0.04 -19.25
C ALA A 38 -2.67 0.68 -18.15
N VAL A 39 -2.14 0.82 -16.94
CA VAL A 39 -2.83 1.51 -15.83
C VAL A 39 -2.64 3.04 -15.85
N GLY A 40 -1.79 3.56 -16.73
CA GLY A 40 -1.64 4.99 -16.97
C GLY A 40 -0.73 5.73 -15.98
N VAL A 41 0.29 5.07 -15.41
CA VAL A 41 1.22 5.70 -14.44
C VAL A 41 1.91 6.94 -15.03
N GLY A 42 2.35 6.89 -16.28
CA GLY A 42 2.99 8.04 -16.93
C GLY A 42 2.08 9.27 -17.00
N LYS A 43 0.79 9.06 -17.33
CA LYS A 43 -0.22 10.14 -17.35
C LYS A 43 -0.45 10.70 -15.95
N MET A 44 -0.56 9.84 -14.94
CA MET A 44 -0.73 10.25 -13.55
C MET A 44 0.46 11.10 -13.06
N LEU A 45 1.69 10.68 -13.37
CA LEU A 45 2.91 11.42 -13.01
C LEU A 45 2.98 12.78 -13.70
N SER A 46 2.62 12.84 -14.99
CA SER A 46 2.55 14.11 -15.73
C SER A 46 1.55 15.09 -15.12
N GLN A 47 0.36 14.60 -14.74
CA GLN A 47 -0.66 15.41 -14.05
C GLN A 47 -0.17 15.92 -12.69
N MET A 48 0.48 15.05 -11.91
CA MET A 48 1.08 15.42 -10.63
C MET A 48 2.19 16.46 -10.81
N ASN A 49 3.03 16.30 -11.84
CA ASN A 49 4.09 17.25 -12.17
C ASN A 49 3.52 18.62 -12.54
N GLY A 50 2.44 18.68 -13.34
CA GLY A 50 1.79 19.96 -13.67
C GLY A 50 1.25 20.69 -12.44
N ARG A 51 0.63 19.96 -11.50
CA ARG A 51 0.18 20.53 -10.21
C ARG A 51 1.34 21.03 -9.37
N MET A 52 2.39 20.21 -9.22
CA MET A 52 3.58 20.58 -8.45
C MET A 52 4.30 21.78 -9.08
N ALA A 53 4.41 21.80 -10.41
CA ALA A 53 5.02 22.89 -11.16
C ALA A 53 4.27 24.21 -10.92
N THR A 54 2.94 24.18 -10.89
CA THR A 54 2.13 25.36 -10.57
C THR A 54 2.43 25.90 -9.17
N ILE A 55 2.50 25.01 -8.17
CA ILE A 55 2.80 25.36 -6.78
C ILE A 55 4.23 25.92 -6.66
N MET A 56 5.20 25.30 -7.32
CA MET A 56 6.60 25.74 -7.30
C MET A 56 6.78 27.08 -8.01
N GLN A 57 6.09 27.29 -9.14
CA GLN A 57 6.12 28.57 -9.86
C GLN A 57 5.54 29.72 -9.01
N GLN A 58 4.47 29.46 -8.25
CA GLN A 58 3.91 30.45 -7.32
C GLN A 58 4.86 30.77 -6.16
N SER A 59 5.65 29.78 -5.72
CA SER A 59 6.57 29.91 -4.59
C SER A 59 7.91 30.52 -5.00
N LEU A 60 8.37 30.26 -6.22
CA LEU A 60 9.65 30.70 -6.78
C LEU A 60 9.43 31.39 -8.15
N PRO A 61 8.87 32.61 -8.15
CA PRO A 61 8.47 33.29 -9.39
C PRO A 61 9.65 33.70 -10.29
N CYS A 62 10.88 33.71 -9.76
CA CYS A 62 12.09 33.98 -10.54
C CYS A 62 12.53 32.78 -11.41
N VAL A 63 12.01 31.57 -11.16
CA VAL A 63 12.32 30.39 -11.96
C VAL A 63 11.27 30.23 -13.06
N PRO A 64 11.66 30.11 -14.34
CA PRO A 64 10.71 29.93 -15.45
C PRO A 64 9.84 28.68 -15.27
N GLY A 65 8.56 28.78 -15.61
CA GLY A 65 7.62 27.66 -15.53
C GLY A 65 8.07 26.40 -16.29
N SER A 66 8.81 26.59 -17.40
CA SER A 66 9.36 25.48 -18.21
C SER A 66 10.36 24.60 -17.44
N TYR A 67 11.09 25.16 -16.47
CA TYR A 67 12.00 24.38 -15.62
C TYR A 67 11.22 23.33 -14.82
N TRP A 68 10.13 23.76 -14.19
CA TRP A 68 9.27 22.89 -13.39
C TRP A 68 8.52 21.87 -14.23
N GLN A 69 8.08 22.26 -15.44
CA GLN A 69 7.44 21.33 -16.38
C GLN A 69 8.39 20.20 -16.81
N GLY A 70 9.70 20.46 -16.90
CA GLY A 70 10.71 19.46 -17.23
C GLY A 70 11.15 18.58 -16.05
N PHE A 71 10.69 18.86 -14.82
CA PHE A 71 11.16 18.14 -13.62
C PHE A 71 10.82 16.64 -13.63
N VAL A 72 9.59 16.29 -14.03
CA VAL A 72 9.20 14.90 -14.34
C VAL A 72 8.94 14.80 -15.83
N ASP A 73 10.01 14.60 -16.58
CA ASP A 73 9.96 14.32 -18.00
C ASP A 73 9.78 12.81 -18.29
N ALA A 74 9.86 12.44 -19.57
CA ALA A 74 9.77 11.04 -19.99
C ALA A 74 10.90 10.18 -19.38
N ASN A 75 12.10 10.73 -19.24
CA ASN A 75 13.24 10.02 -18.67
C ASN A 75 13.05 9.78 -17.16
N GLY A 76 12.64 10.80 -16.40
CA GLY A 76 12.31 10.68 -14.97
C GLY A 76 11.17 9.69 -14.74
N THR A 77 10.18 9.67 -15.63
CA THR A 77 9.11 8.65 -15.62
C THR A 77 9.67 7.24 -15.79
N GLN A 78 10.55 7.02 -16.78
CA GLN A 78 11.15 5.70 -17.00
C GLN A 78 12.07 5.27 -15.85
N GLN A 79 12.79 6.20 -15.23
CA GLN A 79 13.60 5.93 -14.04
C GLN A 79 12.74 5.50 -12.85
N LEU A 80 11.61 6.18 -12.62
CA LEU A 80 10.70 5.81 -11.53
C LEU A 80 10.09 4.42 -11.77
N ILE A 81 9.60 4.16 -12.99
CA ILE A 81 9.11 2.83 -13.37
C ILE A 81 10.21 1.78 -13.16
N GLY A 82 11.44 2.07 -13.57
CA GLY A 82 12.60 1.21 -13.35
C GLY A 82 12.79 0.80 -11.89
N ARG A 83 12.63 1.75 -10.96
CA ARG A 83 12.72 1.49 -9.51
C ARG A 83 11.54 0.68 -8.96
N MET A 84 10.41 0.67 -9.64
CA MET A 84 9.22 -0.09 -9.23
C MET A 84 9.28 -1.56 -9.69
N ILE A 85 10.03 -1.89 -10.74
CA ILE A 85 10.11 -3.26 -11.27
C ILE A 85 10.44 -4.31 -10.20
N PRO A 86 11.49 -4.15 -9.36
CA PRO A 86 11.82 -5.16 -8.35
C PRO A 86 10.74 -5.32 -7.28
N ILE A 87 9.92 -4.28 -7.06
CA ILE A 87 8.78 -4.35 -6.14
C ILE A 87 7.71 -5.27 -6.73
N TYR A 88 7.41 -5.12 -8.02
CA TYR A 88 6.41 -5.97 -8.69
C TYR A 88 6.88 -7.41 -8.80
N GLN A 89 8.15 -7.62 -9.17
CA GLN A 89 8.75 -8.96 -9.20
C GLN A 89 8.59 -9.67 -7.86
N ARG A 90 8.91 -9.00 -6.74
CA ARG A 90 8.78 -9.60 -5.41
C ARG A 90 7.35 -9.94 -4.98
N ASN A 91 6.34 -9.24 -5.48
CA ASN A 91 4.95 -9.36 -4.99
C ASN A 91 4.01 -10.08 -5.96
N PHE A 92 4.39 -10.27 -7.22
CA PHE A 92 3.55 -10.87 -8.25
C PHE A 92 4.32 -11.92 -9.04
N THR A 93 3.59 -12.90 -9.56
CA THR A 93 4.10 -13.85 -10.55
C THR A 93 3.97 -13.29 -11.96
N ALA A 94 4.65 -13.91 -12.94
CA ALA A 94 4.51 -13.57 -14.35
C ALA A 94 3.07 -13.77 -14.81
N GLU A 95 2.41 -14.82 -14.32
CA GLU A 95 1.02 -15.14 -14.59
C GLU A 95 0.06 -14.09 -14.01
N ASP A 96 0.31 -13.60 -12.79
CA ASP A 96 -0.48 -12.52 -12.20
C ASP A 96 -0.41 -11.25 -13.04
N VAL A 97 0.80 -10.84 -13.46
CA VAL A 97 1.00 -9.63 -14.27
C VAL A 97 0.35 -9.77 -15.64
N ASP A 98 0.39 -10.96 -16.26
CA ASP A 98 -0.31 -11.22 -17.52
C ASP A 98 -1.83 -11.11 -17.36
N GLY A 99 -2.38 -11.68 -16.27
CA GLY A 99 -3.79 -11.54 -15.91
C GLY A 99 -4.21 -10.08 -15.71
N LEU A 100 -3.40 -9.30 -15.00
CA LEU A 100 -3.63 -7.86 -14.80
C LEU A 100 -3.58 -7.09 -16.12
N LEU A 101 -2.60 -7.38 -16.99
CA LEU A 101 -2.50 -6.78 -18.32
C LEU A 101 -3.74 -7.07 -19.16
N LYS A 102 -4.18 -8.33 -19.21
CA LYS A 102 -5.40 -8.74 -19.91
C LYS A 102 -6.62 -7.99 -19.39
N PHE A 103 -6.76 -7.89 -18.07
CA PHE A 103 -7.86 -7.17 -17.45
C PHE A 103 -7.83 -5.68 -17.79
N TYR A 104 -6.73 -4.98 -17.52
CA TYR A 104 -6.64 -3.53 -17.72
C TYR A 104 -6.70 -3.13 -19.19
N ARG A 105 -6.30 -3.99 -20.13
CA ARG A 105 -6.51 -3.76 -21.57
C ARG A 105 -7.95 -3.98 -22.05
N SER A 106 -8.78 -4.67 -21.27
CA SER A 106 -10.19 -4.88 -21.63
C SER A 106 -11.01 -3.58 -21.54
N PRO A 107 -12.16 -3.47 -22.25
CA PRO A 107 -13.06 -2.33 -22.11
C PRO A 107 -13.51 -2.07 -20.66
N LEU A 108 -13.71 -3.13 -19.87
CA LEU A 108 -14.05 -3.02 -18.46
C LEU A 108 -12.87 -2.48 -17.64
N GLY A 109 -11.66 -3.01 -17.84
CA GLY A 109 -10.48 -2.54 -17.13
C GLY A 109 -10.15 -1.07 -17.41
N GLN A 110 -10.29 -0.63 -18.67
CA GLN A 110 -10.16 0.78 -19.04
C GLN A 110 -11.25 1.65 -18.39
N LYS A 111 -12.49 1.16 -18.32
CA LYS A 111 -13.56 1.85 -17.57
C LYS A 111 -13.23 1.96 -16.07
N VAL A 112 -12.66 0.92 -15.47
CA VAL A 112 -12.20 0.93 -14.07
C VAL A 112 -11.14 2.00 -13.86
N ILE A 113 -10.10 2.07 -14.70
CA ILE A 113 -9.06 3.10 -14.63
C ILE A 113 -9.68 4.50 -14.72
N ALA A 114 -10.64 4.70 -15.62
CA ALA A 114 -11.26 5.99 -15.85
C ALA A 114 -12.23 6.42 -14.73
N LYS A 115 -12.98 5.48 -14.14
CA LYS A 115 -14.12 5.80 -13.26
C LYS A 115 -13.86 5.54 -11.78
N MET A 116 -12.98 4.62 -11.41
CA MET A 116 -12.72 4.33 -10.00
C MET A 116 -12.26 5.55 -9.18
N PRO A 117 -11.39 6.45 -9.69
CA PRO A 117 -11.01 7.64 -8.92
C PRO A 117 -12.21 8.53 -8.58
N GLU A 118 -13.13 8.72 -9.52
CA GLU A 118 -14.36 9.50 -9.34
C GLU A 118 -15.32 8.79 -8.36
N THR A 119 -15.54 7.48 -8.54
CA THR A 119 -16.38 6.69 -7.64
C THR A 119 -15.85 6.68 -6.20
N MET A 120 -14.53 6.59 -6.01
CA MET A 120 -13.94 6.67 -4.67
C MET A 120 -14.09 8.08 -4.06
N ALA A 121 -13.96 9.14 -4.88
CA ALA A 121 -14.17 10.50 -4.42
C ALA A 121 -15.63 10.74 -3.97
N GLU A 122 -16.62 10.24 -4.72
CA GLU A 122 -18.03 10.26 -4.32
C GLU A 122 -18.26 9.46 -3.03
N GLY A 123 -17.66 8.27 -2.91
CA GLY A 123 -17.74 7.45 -1.71
C GLY A 123 -17.20 8.15 -0.46
N MET A 124 -16.09 8.90 -0.60
CA MET A 124 -15.56 9.72 0.50
C MET A 124 -16.54 10.82 0.94
N GLN A 125 -17.26 11.45 0.00
CA GLN A 125 -18.28 12.45 0.35
C GLN A 125 -19.41 11.84 1.15
N VAL A 126 -19.90 10.67 0.75
CA VAL A 126 -20.92 9.92 1.48
C VAL A 126 -20.42 9.55 2.88
N GLY A 127 -19.20 9.02 2.99
CA GLY A 127 -18.59 8.67 4.28
C GLY A 127 -18.47 9.87 5.22
N ASN A 128 -18.10 11.04 4.70
CA ASN A 128 -18.03 12.27 5.49
C ASN A 128 -19.41 12.70 6.00
N GLN A 129 -20.45 12.62 5.18
CA GLN A 129 -21.83 12.95 5.59
C GLN A 129 -22.32 12.01 6.69
N TRP A 130 -22.19 10.70 6.45
CA TRP A 130 -22.54 9.67 7.43
C TRP A 130 -21.80 9.86 8.76
N GLY A 131 -20.49 10.16 8.71
CA GLY A 131 -19.69 10.40 9.90
C GLY A 131 -20.16 11.61 10.72
N GLN A 132 -20.58 12.69 10.05
CA GLN A 132 -21.14 13.86 10.72
C GLN A 132 -22.49 13.56 11.38
N GLU A 133 -23.37 12.81 10.70
CA GLU A 133 -24.67 12.39 11.24
C GLU A 133 -24.49 11.52 12.48
N ARG A 134 -23.64 10.49 12.38
CA ARG A 134 -23.32 9.59 13.50
C ARG A 134 -22.66 10.33 14.66
N GLY A 135 -21.78 11.29 14.37
CA GLY A 135 -21.17 12.15 15.38
C GLY A 135 -22.21 12.96 16.15
N LYS A 136 -23.17 13.59 15.44
CA LYS A 136 -24.27 14.35 16.07
C LYS A 136 -25.14 13.44 16.95
N GLU A 137 -25.53 12.29 16.44
CA GLU A 137 -26.35 11.33 17.19
C GLU A 137 -25.64 10.85 18.46
N MET A 138 -24.34 10.53 18.36
CA MET A 138 -23.51 10.15 19.50
C MET A 138 -23.48 11.25 20.57
N ILE A 139 -23.27 12.51 20.18
CA ILE A 139 -23.27 13.64 21.13
C ILE A 139 -24.62 13.77 21.84
N LEU A 140 -25.73 13.68 21.11
CA LEU A 140 -27.07 13.71 21.70
C LEU A 140 -27.28 12.57 22.71
N GLN A 141 -26.84 11.36 22.39
CA GLN A 141 -26.94 10.22 23.31
C GLN A 141 -26.09 10.42 24.57
N LEU A 142 -24.86 10.94 24.43
CA LEU A 142 -23.98 11.22 25.57
C LEU A 142 -24.55 12.32 26.48
N GLN A 143 -25.21 13.32 25.89
CA GLN A 143 -25.91 14.39 26.62
C GLN A 143 -27.14 13.85 27.36
N GLN A 144 -27.97 13.04 26.70
CA GLN A 144 -29.13 12.40 27.34
C GLN A 144 -28.74 11.49 28.50
N LYS A 145 -27.59 10.80 28.39
CA LYS A 145 -27.03 9.97 29.47
C LYS A 145 -26.33 10.78 30.56
N GLY A 146 -26.23 12.10 30.44
CA GLY A 146 -25.52 12.97 31.38
C GLY A 146 -24.01 12.77 31.41
N THR A 147 -23.45 12.00 30.45
CA THR A 147 -22.01 11.75 30.34
C THR A 147 -21.30 12.95 29.71
N LEU A 148 -22.02 13.76 28.93
CA LEU A 148 -21.54 15.00 28.34
C LEU A 148 -22.50 16.15 28.68
N GLY A 149 -21.96 17.32 28.98
CA GLY A 149 -22.75 18.54 29.18
C GLY A 149 -23.37 19.07 27.88
N ALA A 150 -24.35 19.97 28.02
CA ALA A 150 -24.97 20.66 26.88
C ALA A 150 -23.98 21.51 26.07
N ASP A 151 -22.87 21.92 26.70
CA ASP A 151 -21.74 22.62 26.08
C ASP A 151 -20.74 21.69 25.36
N GLY A 152 -21.02 20.39 25.32
CA GLY A 152 -20.17 19.38 24.69
C GLY A 152 -18.92 19.04 25.50
N ARG A 153 -18.87 19.38 26.80
CA ARG A 153 -17.73 19.08 27.67
C ARG A 153 -18.06 17.99 28.68
N CYS A 154 -17.05 17.24 29.11
CA CYS A 154 -17.21 16.31 30.22
C CYS A 154 -17.54 17.09 31.51
N PRO A 155 -18.42 16.59 32.38
CA PRO A 155 -18.70 17.23 33.65
C PRO A 155 -17.43 17.26 34.52
N ALA A 156 -17.19 18.38 35.22
CA ALA A 156 -15.98 18.61 36.01
C ALA A 156 -15.74 17.55 37.11
N THR A 157 -16.78 16.81 37.50
CA THR A 157 -16.74 15.75 38.52
C THR A 157 -16.39 14.37 37.97
N ALA A 158 -16.35 14.19 36.64
CA ALA A 158 -15.92 12.94 36.02
C ALA A 158 -14.38 12.84 36.03
N ALA A 159 -13.81 12.38 37.15
CA ALA A 159 -12.40 11.99 37.19
C ALA A 159 -12.16 10.86 36.17
N PRO A 160 -11.01 10.83 35.46
CA PRO A 160 -10.71 9.77 34.53
C PRO A 160 -10.64 8.43 35.29
N ALA A 161 -11.55 7.51 34.96
CA ALA A 161 -11.42 6.12 35.36
C ALA A 161 -10.20 5.55 34.63
N ASN A 162 -9.05 5.66 35.29
CA ASN A 162 -7.78 4.96 35.12
C ASN A 162 -6.59 5.91 34.90
N THR A 163 -6.08 6.46 36.00
CA THR A 163 -4.70 6.97 36.07
C THR A 163 -3.89 5.95 36.86
N GLN A 164 -3.46 4.86 36.23
CA GLN A 164 -2.30 4.14 36.74
C GLN A 164 -1.05 4.92 36.30
N PRO A 165 -0.21 5.40 37.25
CA PRO A 165 1.05 6.02 36.89
C PRO A 165 1.96 4.96 36.23
N GLN A 166 2.22 5.11 34.94
CA GLN A 166 3.37 4.45 34.33
C GLN A 166 4.63 4.94 35.04
N LYS A 167 5.23 4.03 35.81
CA LYS A 167 6.53 4.23 36.47
C LYS A 167 7.55 4.63 35.39
N PRO A 168 8.28 5.75 35.53
CA PRO A 168 9.33 6.11 34.59
C PRO A 168 10.37 4.99 34.54
N ALA A 169 10.67 4.49 33.34
CA ALA A 169 11.80 3.60 33.12
C ALA A 169 13.09 4.33 33.56
N ALA A 170 13.80 3.74 34.51
CA ALA A 170 15.08 4.28 34.97
C ALA A 170 16.11 4.26 33.82
N PRO A 171 17.02 5.25 33.74
CA PRO A 171 18.05 5.27 32.72
C PRO A 171 19.02 4.11 32.96
N ALA A 172 19.23 3.31 31.91
CA ALA A 172 20.23 2.26 31.90
C ALA A 172 21.62 2.89 32.15
N LYS A 173 22.15 2.69 33.36
CA LYS A 173 23.54 2.99 33.68
C LYS A 173 24.43 2.11 32.82
N GLY A 174 25.31 2.74 32.05
CA GLY A 174 26.35 2.06 31.30
C GLY A 174 27.21 1.14 32.17
N LYS A 175 27.63 0.03 31.57
CA LYS A 175 28.82 -0.70 31.97
C LYS A 175 29.66 -0.91 30.71
N ARG A 176 30.85 -0.31 30.77
CA ARG A 176 32.16 -0.68 30.19
C ARG A 176 32.17 -1.54 28.94
#